data_AF-A0AAU0RNZ0-F1
#
_entry.id   AF-A0AAU0RNZ0-F1
#
_cell.length_a   1.000
_cell.length_b   1.000
_cell.length_c   1.000
_cell.angle_alpha   90.00
_cell.angle_beta   90.00
_cell.angle_gamma   90.00
#
_symmetry.space_group_name_H-M   'P 1'
#
loop_
_entity.id
_entity.type
_entity.pdbx_description
1 polymer ?
#
loop_
_entity_poly.entity_id
_entity_poly.type
_entity_poly.pdbx_seq_one_letter_code
_entity_poly.pdbx_strand_id
1 'polypeptide(L)'
;MGRYERNEVLPSIEVAVKIANALYVSLNYLAGNTDQLLEKNIVKNISDIQQLPQDDKAHLLALMDAFLRDHKAKKAYAHYKQKPHHCGSCL
;
A
#
# COMPACT_ATOMS: atom_id res chain seq x y z
N MET A 1 -26.51 -25.98 15.15
CA MET A 1 -25.29 -26.03 14.33
C MET A 1 -25.51 -25.22 13.07
N GLY A 2 -24.94 -24.02 13.07
CA GLY A 2 -25.34 -22.91 12.20
C GLY A 2 -24.80 -23.08 10.78
N ARG A 3 -25.54 -22.53 9.80
CA ARG A 3 -25.18 -22.54 8.37
C ARG A 3 -23.85 -21.84 8.05
N TYR A 4 -23.20 -21.22 9.04
CA TYR A 4 -21.89 -20.55 8.94
C TYR A 4 -20.69 -21.51 8.97
N GLU A 5 -20.88 -22.78 9.39
CA GLU A 5 -19.78 -23.77 9.46
C GLU A 5 -19.46 -24.44 8.11
N ARG A 6 -20.22 -24.15 7.05
CA ARG A 6 -20.13 -24.86 5.77
C ARG A 6 -19.62 -24.04 4.58
N ASN A 7 -19.03 -22.86 4.79
CA ASN A 7 -18.31 -22.07 3.77
C ASN A 7 -19.03 -21.85 2.41
N GLU A 8 -20.35 -21.99 2.33
CA GLU A 8 -21.13 -21.92 1.07
C GLU A 8 -22.01 -20.67 0.97
N VAL A 9 -21.82 -19.68 1.84
CA VAL A 9 -22.57 -18.43 1.78
C VAL A 9 -21.59 -17.30 1.49
N LEU A 10 -21.42 -16.97 0.21
CA LEU A 10 -20.88 -15.67 -0.15
C LEU A 10 -21.81 -14.61 0.45
N PRO A 11 -21.31 -13.74 1.34
CA PRO A 11 -22.12 -12.64 1.84
C PRO A 11 -22.58 -11.80 0.64
N SER A 12 -23.80 -11.27 0.72
CA SER A 12 -24.23 -10.27 -0.27
C SER A 12 -23.27 -9.08 -0.24
N ILE A 13 -23.18 -8.35 -1.35
CA ILE A 13 -22.28 -7.18 -1.48
C ILE A 13 -22.52 -6.20 -0.34
N GLU A 14 -23.78 -5.97 0.04
CA GLU A 14 -24.13 -5.06 1.15
C GLU A 14 -23.58 -5.53 2.50
N VAL A 15 -23.63 -6.84 2.78
CA VAL A 15 -23.10 -7.41 4.02
C VAL A 15 -21.58 -7.35 4.02
N ALA A 16 -20.94 -7.66 2.90
CA ALA A 16 -19.49 -7.56 2.75
C ALA A 16 -18.99 -6.11 2.97
N VAL A 17 -19.72 -5.11 2.47
CA VAL A 17 -19.43 -3.69 2.73
C VAL A 17 -19.59 -3.33 4.20
N LYS A 18 -20.64 -3.81 4.89
CA LYS A 18 -20.82 -3.58 6.33
C LYS A 18 -19.68 -4.19 7.16
N ILE A 19 -19.23 -5.39 6.80
CA ILE A 19 -18.09 -6.06 7.45
C ILE A 19 -16.78 -5.29 7.18
N ALA A 20 -16.54 -4.85 5.94
CA ALA A 20 -15.37 -4.04 5.59
C ALA A 20 -15.30 -2.75 6.42
N ASN A 21 -16.45 -2.07 6.55
CA ASN A 21 -16.57 -0.86 7.34
C ASN A 21 -16.32 -1.11 8.83
N ALA A 22 -16.88 -2.18 9.39
CA ALA A 22 -16.72 -2.54 10.80
C ALA A 22 -15.28 -2.94 11.16
N LEU A 23 -14.57 -3.62 10.25
CA LEU A 23 -13.18 -4.03 10.44
C LEU A 23 -12.17 -2.95 10.00
N TYR A 24 -12.66 -1.81 9.52
CA TYR A 24 -11.84 -0.71 8.99
C TYR A 24 -10.90 -1.11 7.85
N VAL A 25 -11.26 -2.12 7.07
CA VAL A 25 -10.47 -2.65 5.96
C VAL A 25 -11.12 -2.36 4.60
N SER A 26 -10.39 -2.56 3.50
CA SER A 26 -10.97 -2.44 2.15
C SER A 26 -11.76 -3.69 1.77
N LEU A 27 -12.78 -3.54 0.92
CA LEU A 27 -13.54 -4.68 0.41
C LEU A 27 -12.64 -5.64 -0.40
N ASN A 28 -11.65 -5.10 -1.13
CA ASN A 28 -10.66 -5.90 -1.87
C ASN A 28 -9.79 -6.74 -0.94
N TYR A 29 -9.45 -6.21 0.24
CA TYR A 29 -8.73 -6.97 1.27
C TYR A 29 -9.60 -8.11 1.81
N LEU A 30 -10.89 -7.87 2.08
CA LEU A 30 -11.81 -8.94 2.50
C LEU A 30 -12.05 -10.00 1.43
N ALA A 31 -12.05 -9.61 0.16
CA ALA A 31 -12.22 -10.52 -0.97
C ALA A 31 -10.97 -11.37 -1.26
N GLY A 32 -9.85 -11.12 -0.57
CA GLY A 32 -8.58 -11.80 -0.83
C GLY A 32 -7.91 -11.38 -2.15
N ASN A 33 -8.36 -10.28 -2.76
CA ASN A 33 -7.79 -9.77 -4.01
C ASN A 33 -6.48 -9.01 -3.80
N THR A 34 -6.21 -8.58 -2.56
CA THR A 34 -5.01 -7.84 -2.18
C THR A 34 -4.59 -8.19 -0.75
N ASP A 35 -3.33 -8.57 -0.53
CA ASP A 35 -2.80 -8.82 0.82
C ASP A 35 -2.51 -7.52 1.59
N GLN A 36 -2.52 -6.38 0.91
CA GLN A 36 -2.18 -5.08 1.50
C GLN A 36 -3.41 -4.41 2.08
N LEU A 37 -3.37 -4.15 3.40
CA LEU A 37 -4.35 -3.33 4.08
C LEU A 37 -4.13 -1.86 3.67
N LEU A 38 -5.12 -1.25 3.02
CA LEU A 38 -5.09 0.19 2.75
C LEU A 38 -5.54 0.95 3.99
N GLU A 39 -4.66 1.82 4.51
CA GLU A 39 -5.02 2.70 5.60
C GLU A 39 -6.01 3.79 5.12
N LYS A 40 -7.09 4.01 5.89
CA LYS A 40 -8.17 4.95 5.50
C LYS A 40 -7.72 6.40 5.36
N ASN A 41 -6.76 6.84 6.16
CA ASN A 41 -6.09 8.14 6.07
C ASN A 41 -5.40 8.32 4.70
N ILE A 42 -4.68 7.31 4.21
CA ILE A 42 -3.97 7.36 2.92
C ILE A 42 -4.98 7.45 1.78
N VAL A 43 -6.04 6.65 1.83
CA VAL A 43 -7.11 6.68 0.81
C VAL A 43 -7.80 8.05 0.77
N LYS A 44 -8.11 8.62 1.96
CA LYS A 44 -8.67 9.96 2.06
C LYS A 44 -7.74 11.00 1.46
N ASN A 45 -6.46 10.98 1.83
CA ASN A 45 -5.47 11.91 1.28
C ASN A 45 -5.39 11.82 -0.24
N ILE A 46 -5.40 10.61 -0.82
CA ILE A 46 -5.43 10.43 -2.28
C ILE A 46 -6.68 11.06 -2.89
N SER A 47 -7.85 10.89 -2.26
CA SER A 47 -9.10 11.52 -2.71
C SER A 47 -9.02 13.04 -2.65
N ASP A 48 -8.45 13.61 -1.59
CA ASP A 48 -8.30 15.06 -1.43
C ASP A 48 -7.34 15.62 -2.49
N ILE A 49 -6.26 14.91 -2.80
CA ILE A 49 -5.30 15.27 -3.87
C ILE A 49 -5.96 15.27 -5.25
N GLN A 50 -6.92 14.37 -5.49
CA GLN A 50 -7.64 14.34 -6.77
C GLN A 50 -8.53 15.56 -6.99
N GLN A 51 -8.97 16.23 -5.91
CA GLN A 51 -9.83 17.41 -5.95
C GLN A 51 -9.03 18.72 -6.09
N LEU A 52 -7.70 18.68 -5.97
CA LEU A 52 -6.86 19.87 -6.11
C LEU A 52 -6.83 20.42 -7.55
N PRO A 53 -6.57 21.72 -7.72
CA PRO A 53 -6.25 22.31 -9.02
C PRO A 53 -5.09 21.58 -9.70
N GLN A 54 -5.09 21.57 -11.03
CA GLN A 54 -4.14 20.80 -11.83
C GLN A 54 -2.67 21.13 -11.50
N ASP A 55 -2.37 22.41 -11.28
CA ASP A 55 -1.00 22.85 -10.95
C ASP A 55 -0.57 22.33 -9.59
N ASP A 56 -1.37 22.55 -8.53
CA ASP A 56 -1.06 22.07 -7.18
C ASP A 56 -0.93 20.55 -7.11
N LYS A 57 -1.82 19.84 -7.82
CA LYS A 57 -1.77 18.39 -7.95
C LYS A 57 -0.48 17.93 -8.61
N ALA A 58 -0.05 18.58 -9.70
CA ALA A 58 1.18 18.23 -10.39
C ALA A 58 2.43 18.40 -9.50
N HIS A 59 2.50 19.51 -8.75
CA HIS A 59 3.61 19.73 -7.81
C HIS A 59 3.67 18.67 -6.72
N LEU A 60 2.51 18.33 -6.13
CA LEU A 60 2.46 17.34 -5.06
C LEU A 60 2.82 15.93 -5.55
N LEU A 61 2.37 15.55 -6.74
CA LEU A 61 2.73 14.27 -7.35
C LEU A 61 4.23 14.19 -7.66
N ALA A 62 4.81 15.27 -8.20
CA ALA A 62 6.25 15.33 -8.46
C ALA A 62 7.08 15.18 -7.17
N LEU A 63 6.63 15.81 -6.08
CA LEU A 63 7.26 15.68 -4.76
C LEU A 63 7.16 14.24 -4.23
N MET A 64 5.98 13.64 -4.30
CA MET A 64 5.75 12.27 -3.86
C MET A 64 6.63 11.27 -4.62
N ASP A 65 6.74 11.43 -5.95
CA ASP A 65 7.62 10.63 -6.79
C ASP A 65 9.10 10.80 -6.40
N ALA A 66 9.54 12.04 -6.13
CA ALA A 66 10.90 12.32 -5.69
C ALA A 66 11.21 11.61 -4.37
N PHE A 67 10.32 11.69 -3.38
CA PHE A 67 10.49 10.99 -2.10
C PHE A 67 10.55 9.46 -2.26
N LEU A 68 9.65 8.88 -3.06
CA LEU A 68 9.63 7.44 -3.28
C LEU A 68 10.89 6.96 -4.01
N ARG A 69 11.38 7.73 -4.99
CA ARG A 69 12.65 7.46 -5.68
C ARG A 69 13.83 7.50 -4.71
N ASP A 70 13.93 8.56 -3.91
CA ASP A 70 15.02 8.72 -2.93
C ASP A 70 15.03 7.58 -1.90
N HIS A 71 13.86 7.19 -1.38
CA HIS A 71 13.76 6.07 -0.45
C HIS A 71 14.21 4.74 -1.07
N LYS A 72 13.84 4.46 -2.33
CA LYS A 72 14.30 3.28 -3.07
C LYS A 72 15.82 3.31 -3.29
N ALA A 73 16.35 4.48 -3.68
CA ALA A 73 17.78 4.67 -3.90
C ALA A 73 18.57 4.44 -2.60
N LYS A 74 18.14 5.04 -1.48
CA LYS A 74 18.75 4.83 -0.16
C LYS A 74 18.79 3.35 0.25
N LYS A 75 17.73 2.60 0.00
CA LYS A 75 17.72 1.14 0.23
C LYS A 75 18.77 0.41 -0.62
N ALA A 76 18.92 0.79 -1.89
CA ALA A 76 19.92 0.20 -2.78
C ALA A 76 21.36 0.53 -2.35
N TYR A 77 21.63 1.77 -1.92
CA TYR A 77 22.96 2.17 -1.43
C TYR A 77 23.30 1.56 -0.07
N ALA A 78 22.32 1.35 0.81
CA ALA A 78 22.52 0.65 2.08
C ALA A 78 22.99 -0.80 1.86
N HIS A 79 22.49 -1.46 0.82
CA HIS A 79 22.95 -2.80 0.42
C HIS A 79 24.39 -2.79 -0.12
N TYR A 80 24.80 -1.76 -0.87
CA TYR A 80 26.17 -1.64 -1.39
C TYR A 80 27.21 -1.44 -0.28
N LYS A 81 26.86 -0.74 0.82
CA LYS A 81 27.78 -0.44 1.94
C LYS A 81 28.18 -1.67 2.79
N GLN A 82 27.44 -2.78 2.68
CA GLN A 82 27.71 -4.03 3.41
C GLN A 82 28.58 -5.04 2.65
N LYS A 83 28.94 -4.78 1.38
CA LYS A 83 29.87 -5.65 0.67
C LYS A 83 31.27 -5.38 1.23
N PRO A 84 31.92 -6.29 1.99
CA PRO A 84 33.29 -6.08 2.38
C PRO A 84 34.09 -5.93 1.09
N HIS A 85 34.74 -4.78 0.93
CA HIS A 85 35.80 -4.61 -0.04
C HIS A 85 36.91 -5.58 0.37
N HIS A 86 36.83 -6.83 -0.05
CA HIS A 86 38.02 -7.66 -0.16
C HIS A 86 38.87 -7.02 -1.26
N CYS A 87 39.75 -6.13 -0.82
CA CYS A 87 40.96 -5.78 -1.53
C CYS A 87 41.74 -7.09 -1.69
N GLY A 88 41.43 -7.83 -2.76
CA GLY A 88 42.18 -9.00 -3.17
C GLY A 88 43.56 -8.56 -3.58
N SER A 89 44.51 -8.73 -2.66
CA SER A 89 45.95 -8.88 -2.86
C SER A 89 46.53 -8.24 -4.12
N CYS A 90 47.04 -7.02 -3.99
CA CYS A 90 48.26 -6.66 -4.69
C CYS A 90 49.42 -7.40 -4.02
N LEU A 91 49.75 -8.61 -4.50
CA LEU A 91 51.06 -9.26 -4.35
C LEU A 91 51.15 -10.46 -5.28
#